data_AF-A0A7C1SQK5-F1
#
_entry.id   AF-A0A7C1SQK5-F1
#
_cell.length_a   1.000
_cell.length_b   1.000
_cell.length_c   1.000
_cell.angle_alpha   90.00
_cell.angle_beta   90.00
_cell.angle_gamma   90.00
#
_symmetry.space_group_name_H-M   'P 1'
#
loop_
_entity.id
_entity.type
_entity.pdbx_description
1 polymer ?
#
loop_
_entity_poly.entity_id
_entity_poly.type
_entity_poly.pdbx_seq_one_letter_code
_entity_poly.pdbx_strand_id
1 'polypeptide(L)'
;MVNVSFSYRGKNFRINARKCSFFSLGLMFRSKDTMPCLFEFQEDSKFKISSYFVFFPFIAVWLDEKNKVVDLKKVEPFTFSVSSKKPFRKLVEIPISDKYSDKVKLLVGD
;
A
#
# COMPACT_ATOMS: atom_id res chain seq x y z
N MET A 1 -7.62 -3.47 -13.68
CA MET A 1 -7.77 -3.74 -12.23
C MET A 1 -7.15 -5.10 -11.95
N VAL A 2 -6.55 -5.30 -10.77
CA VAL A 2 -5.86 -6.54 -10.41
C VAL A 2 -6.27 -6.97 -9.00
N ASN A 3 -6.50 -8.27 -8.82
CA ASN A 3 -6.72 -8.85 -7.51
C ASN A 3 -5.36 -9.11 -6.86
N VAL A 4 -5.10 -8.45 -5.73
CA VAL A 4 -3.93 -8.70 -4.91
C VAL A 4 -4.34 -9.56 -3.73
N SER A 5 -3.65 -10.67 -3.55
CA SER A 5 -3.81 -11.52 -2.37
C SER A 5 -2.48 -11.63 -1.64
N PHE A 6 -2.52 -11.47 -0.32
CA PHE A 6 -1.33 -11.53 0.53
C PHE A 6 -1.69 -12.06 1.92
N SER A 7 -0.69 -12.55 2.64
CA SER A 7 -0.87 -13.10 3.99
C SER A 7 -0.18 -12.23 5.05
N TYR A 8 -0.87 -12.00 6.17
CA TYR A 8 -0.34 -11.28 7.33
C TYR A 8 -0.88 -11.87 8.62
N ARG A 9 0.01 -12.19 9.57
CA ARG A 9 -0.32 -12.80 10.88
C ARG A 9 -1.27 -14.02 10.78
N GLY A 10 -1.05 -14.89 9.80
CA GLY A 10 -1.89 -16.08 9.57
C GLY A 10 -3.26 -15.81 8.94
N LYS A 11 -3.60 -14.55 8.64
CA LYS A 11 -4.82 -14.17 7.92
C LYS A 11 -4.51 -13.92 6.44
N ASN A 12 -5.44 -14.32 5.58
CA ASN A 12 -5.37 -14.06 4.15
C ASN A 12 -6.18 -12.81 3.79
N PHE A 13 -5.54 -11.90 3.07
CA PHE A 13 -6.13 -10.64 2.60
C PHE A 13 -6.32 -10.71 1.09
N ARG A 14 -7.46 -10.21 0.62
CA ARG A 14 -7.74 -10.04 -0.80
C ARG A 14 -8.25 -8.63 -1.04
N ILE A 15 -7.64 -7.91 -1.98
CA ILE A 15 -8.03 -6.55 -2.32
C ILE A 15 -7.91 -6.30 -3.82
N ASN A 16 -8.94 -5.68 -4.38
CA ASN A 16 -8.89 -5.16 -5.74
C ASN A 16 -8.10 -3.87 -5.74
N ALA A 17 -7.04 -3.82 -6.54
CA ALA A 17 -6.18 -2.67 -6.69
C ALA A 17 -6.06 -2.26 -8.17
N ARG A 18 -5.74 -0.99 -8.40
CA ARG A 18 -5.28 -0.50 -9.69
C ARG A 18 -3.79 -0.81 -9.81
N LYS A 19 -3.35 -1.34 -10.96
CA LYS A 19 -1.93 -1.46 -11.26
C LYS A 19 -1.37 -0.06 -11.53
N CYS A 20 -0.36 0.31 -10.76
CA CYS A 20 0.31 1.58 -10.77
C CYS A 20 1.76 1.36 -11.20
N SER A 21 2.24 2.18 -12.14
CA SER A 21 3.63 2.16 -12.58
C SER A 21 4.47 3.08 -11.71
N PHE A 22 5.79 2.94 -11.76
CA PHE A 22 6.72 3.80 -11.05
C PHE A 22 6.53 5.30 -11.39
N PHE A 23 6.19 5.60 -12.64
CA PHE A 23 5.89 6.96 -13.12
C PHE A 23 4.45 7.39 -12.85
N SER A 24 3.62 6.52 -12.29
CA SER A 24 2.24 6.89 -11.98
C SER A 24 2.20 7.71 -10.69
N LEU A 25 1.26 8.64 -10.64
CA LEU A 25 1.02 9.51 -9.48
C LEU A 25 0.52 8.74 -8.23
N GLY A 26 0.32 7.43 -8.30
CA GLY A 26 -0.20 6.65 -7.18
C GLY A 26 -1.54 7.17 -6.66
N LEU A 27 -1.58 7.43 -5.35
CA LEU A 27 -2.69 8.08 -4.65
C LEU A 27 -2.66 9.62 -4.71
N MET A 28 -1.64 10.24 -5.30
CA MET A 28 -1.54 11.70 -5.37
C MET A 28 -2.72 12.30 -6.14
N PHE A 29 -3.24 13.42 -5.62
CA PHE A 29 -4.39 14.15 -6.17
C PHE A 29 -5.67 13.31 -6.31
N ARG A 30 -5.79 12.20 -5.55
CA ARG A 30 -7.01 11.38 -5.47
C ARG A 30 -7.84 11.75 -4.23
N SER A 31 -9.04 11.18 -4.14
CA SER A 31 -9.87 11.16 -2.93
C SER A 31 -9.66 9.86 -2.14
N LYS A 32 -10.05 9.86 -0.86
CA LYS A 32 -9.97 8.70 0.05
C LYS A 32 -10.80 7.48 -0.40
N ASP A 33 -11.79 7.68 -1.28
CA ASP A 33 -12.66 6.63 -1.80
C ASP A 33 -12.11 5.94 -3.05
N THR A 34 -10.92 6.37 -3.49
CA THR A 34 -10.23 5.81 -4.64
C THR A 34 -9.87 4.33 -4.45
N MET A 35 -9.49 3.67 -5.54
CA MET A 35 -9.03 2.29 -5.45
C MET A 35 -7.61 2.22 -4.86
N PRO A 36 -7.29 1.16 -4.10
CA PRO A 36 -5.93 0.85 -3.72
C PRO A 36 -5.03 0.78 -4.95
N CYS A 37 -3.77 1.11 -4.76
CA CYS A 37 -2.79 1.20 -5.82
C CYS A 37 -1.71 0.15 -5.58
N LEU A 38 -1.45 -0.69 -6.58
CA LEU A 38 -0.42 -1.72 -6.55
C LEU A 38 0.74 -1.30 -7.44
N PHE A 39 1.92 -1.16 -6.83
CA PHE A 39 3.18 -1.05 -7.52
C PHE A 39 3.89 -2.41 -7.50
N GLU A 40 4.43 -2.82 -8.64
CA GLU A 40 5.17 -4.07 -8.81
C GLU A 40 6.53 -3.74 -9.41
N PHE A 41 7.59 -4.21 -8.76
CA PHE A 41 8.98 -3.92 -9.08
C PHE A 41 9.64 -5.16 -9.68
N GLN A 42 10.42 -4.95 -10.75
CA GLN A 42 11.11 -6.04 -11.45
C GLN A 42 12.25 -6.67 -10.64
N GLU A 43 12.72 -5.99 -9.59
CA GLU A 43 13.78 -6.43 -8.68
C GLU A 43 13.44 -6.02 -7.24
N ASP A 44 14.19 -6.57 -6.29
CA ASP A 44 14.06 -6.21 -4.88
C ASP A 44 14.41 -4.73 -4.67
N SER A 45 13.43 -3.98 -4.20
CA SER A 45 13.54 -2.54 -4.05
C SER A 45 13.60 -2.11 -2.59
N LYS A 46 14.29 -0.99 -2.35
CA LYS A 46 14.26 -0.23 -1.09
C LYS A 46 13.70 1.17 -1.32
N PHE A 47 12.87 1.33 -2.36
CA PHE A 47 12.33 2.61 -2.76
C PHE A 47 11.55 3.26 -1.62
N LYS A 48 11.72 4.58 -1.48
CA LYS A 48 10.99 5.39 -0.50
C LYS A 48 9.81 6.04 -1.20
N ILE A 49 8.64 5.96 -0.60
CA ILE A 49 7.46 6.68 -1.08
C ILE A 49 7.34 8.01 -0.35
N SER A 50 6.71 8.97 -1.03
CA SER A 50 6.32 10.24 -0.45
C SER A 50 4.81 10.43 -0.61
N SER A 51 4.21 11.20 0.29
CA SER A 51 2.76 11.47 0.32
C SER A 51 2.48 12.98 0.25
N TYR A 52 3.40 13.75 -0.32
CA TYR A 52 3.33 15.22 -0.38
C TYR A 52 2.09 15.75 -1.12
N PHE A 53 1.50 14.94 -2.01
CA PHE A 53 0.28 15.27 -2.74
C PHE A 53 -0.88 14.29 -2.47
N VAL A 54 -0.82 13.55 -1.36
CA VAL A 54 -1.90 12.66 -0.91
C VAL A 54 -2.61 13.34 0.25
N PHE A 55 -3.89 13.69 0.06
CA PHE A 55 -4.67 14.51 1.00
C PHE A 55 -5.44 13.70 2.07
N PHE A 56 -5.11 12.41 2.22
CA PHE A 56 -5.78 11.51 3.17
C PHE A 56 -4.80 10.44 3.66
N PRO A 57 -4.99 9.87 4.87
CA PRO A 57 -4.12 8.83 5.37
C PRO A 57 -4.35 7.51 4.63
N PHE A 58 -3.30 6.71 4.50
CA PHE A 58 -3.37 5.41 3.84
C PHE A 58 -2.44 4.40 4.53
N ILE A 59 -2.68 3.11 4.29
CA ILE A 59 -1.79 2.03 4.72
C ILE A 59 -0.88 1.67 3.54
N ALA A 60 0.42 1.75 3.76
CA ALA A 60 1.43 1.21 2.87
C ALA A 60 1.79 -0.22 3.31
N VAL A 61 1.58 -1.19 2.43
CA VAL A 61 1.88 -2.61 2.66
C VAL A 61 2.97 -3.02 1.67
N TRP A 62 4.16 -3.32 2.19
CA TRP A 62 5.27 -3.84 1.38
C TRP A 62 5.23 -5.36 1.39
N LEU A 63 5.33 -5.97 0.20
CA LEU A 63 5.28 -7.41 0.00
C LEU A 63 6.56 -7.93 -0.66
N ASP A 64 6.96 -9.15 -0.33
CA ASP A 64 7.99 -9.90 -1.05
C ASP A 64 7.46 -10.51 -2.38
N GLU A 65 8.33 -11.25 -3.09
CA GLU A 65 7.98 -11.95 -4.33
C GLU A 65 6.84 -12.97 -4.15
N LYS A 66 6.69 -13.52 -2.94
CA LYS A 66 5.71 -14.55 -2.56
C LYS A 66 4.43 -13.93 -1.99
N ASN A 67 4.24 -12.61 -2.14
CA ASN A 67 3.14 -11.83 -1.57
C ASN A 67 3.01 -11.97 -0.04
N LYS A 68 4.12 -12.14 0.69
CA LYS A 68 4.13 -12.04 2.15
C LYS A 68 4.45 -10.60 2.56
N VAL A 69 3.76 -10.11 3.59
CA VAL A 69 4.02 -8.76 4.12
C VAL A 69 5.39 -8.70 4.79
N VAL A 70 6.27 -7.84 4.28
CA VAL A 70 7.61 -7.62 4.83
C VAL A 70 7.68 -6.40 5.75
N ASP A 71 6.84 -5.39 5.49
CA ASP A 71 6.65 -4.22 6.34
C ASP A 71 5.26 -3.63 6.12
N LEU A 72 4.76 -2.89 7.11
CA LEU A 72 3.47 -2.22 7.05
C LEU A 72 3.51 -0.93 7.85
N LYS A 73 3.01 0.17 7.28
CA LYS A 73 2.95 1.47 7.96
C LYS A 73 1.68 2.22 7.61
N LYS A 74 1.12 2.91 8.60
CA LYS A 74 0.18 4.01 8.36
C LYS A 74 0.99 5.23 7.92
N VAL A 75 0.58 5.82 6.80
CA VAL A 75 1.20 7.02 6.23
C VAL A 75 0.20 8.17 6.33
N GLU A 76 0.61 9.24 6.99
CA GLU A 76 -0.18 10.46 7.09
C GLU A 76 0.05 11.35 5.86
N PRO A 77 -0.94 12.18 5.48
CA PRO A 77 -0.78 13.19 4.44
C PRO A 77 0.48 14.03 4.62
N PHE A 78 1.08 14.47 3.51
CA PHE A 78 2.25 15.36 3.50
C PHE A 78 3.52 14.79 4.13
N THR A 79 3.61 13.47 4.31
CA THR A 79 4.84 12.80 4.76
C THR A 79 5.87 12.74 3.62
N PHE A 80 7.03 13.33 3.83
CA PHE A 80 8.07 13.49 2.80
C PHE A 80 8.78 12.18 2.44
N SER A 81 8.99 11.29 3.40
CA SER A 81 9.75 10.06 3.17
C SER A 81 9.26 8.91 4.04
N VAL A 82 8.79 7.86 3.39
CA VAL A 82 8.40 6.60 4.03
C VAL A 82 9.14 5.47 3.36
N SER A 83 9.94 4.74 4.13
CA SER A 83 10.70 3.57 3.67
C SER A 83 10.19 2.29 4.31
N SER A 84 10.37 1.17 3.61
CA SER A 84 10.28 -0.16 4.21
C SER A 84 11.55 -0.48 5.00
N LYS A 85 11.43 -1.24 6.09
CA LYS A 85 12.57 -1.81 6.84
C LYS A 85 13.29 -2.91 6.07
N LYS A 86 12.60 -3.59 5.13
CA LYS A 86 13.12 -4.72 4.36
C LYS A 86 12.98 -4.49 2.86
N PRO A 87 13.84 -5.10 2.02
CA PRO A 87 13.62 -5.14 0.58
C PRO A 87 12.24 -5.71 0.24
N PHE A 88 11.63 -5.22 -0.82
CA PHE A 88 10.28 -5.61 -1.24
C PHE A 88 10.17 -5.68 -2.75
N ARG A 89 9.20 -6.47 -3.24
CA ARG A 89 8.86 -6.62 -4.65
C ARG A 89 7.60 -5.89 -5.05
N LYS A 90 6.68 -5.69 -4.10
CA LYS A 90 5.41 -5.02 -4.36
C LYS A 90 5.10 -4.07 -3.22
N LEU A 91 4.39 -3.00 -3.56
CA LEU A 91 3.83 -2.05 -2.61
C LEU A 91 2.35 -1.90 -2.91
N VAL A 92 1.52 -2.06 -1.89
CA VAL A 92 0.09 -1.77 -1.96
C VAL A 92 -0.20 -0.56 -1.10
N GLU A 93 -0.73 0.50 -1.70
CA GLU A 93 -1.24 1.67 -1.00
C GLU A 93 -2.76 1.54 -0.87
N ILE A 94 -3.27 1.49 0.36
CA ILE A 94 -4.69 1.30 0.67
C ILE A 94 -5.21 2.55 1.36
N PRO A 95 -6.08 3.36 0.71
CA PRO A 95 -6.71 4.51 1.35
C PRO A 95 -7.42 4.12 2.65
N ILE A 96 -7.27 4.94 3.70
CA ILE A 96 -8.09 4.81 4.90
C ILE A 96 -9.41 5.55 4.67
N SER A 97 -10.46 4.79 4.42
CA SER A 97 -11.83 5.28 4.24
C SER A 97 -12.82 4.22 4.70
N ASP A 98 -14.10 4.58 4.83
CA ASP A 98 -15.16 3.67 5.28
C ASP A 98 -15.24 2.43 4.37
N LYS A 99 -14.99 2.63 3.06
CA LYS A 99 -14.93 1.58 2.04
C LYS A 99 -13.87 0.50 2.29
N TYR A 100 -12.75 0.85 2.93
CA TYR A 100 -11.67 -0.10 3.24
C TYR A 100 -11.45 -0.29 4.74
N SER A 101 -12.36 0.22 5.58
CA SER A 101 -12.25 0.22 7.03
C SER A 101 -12.00 -1.19 7.60
N ASP A 102 -12.76 -2.19 7.16
CA ASP A 102 -12.59 -3.59 7.57
C ASP A 102 -11.18 -4.12 7.27
N LYS A 103 -10.65 -3.79 6.09
CA LYS A 103 -9.30 -4.23 5.68
C LYS A 103 -8.22 -3.52 6.46
N VAL A 104 -8.39 -2.21 6.71
CA VAL A 104 -7.47 -1.41 7.51
C VAL A 104 -7.42 -1.91 8.95
N LYS A 105 -8.57 -2.17 9.59
CA LYS A 105 -8.64 -2.72 10.96
C LYS A 105 -7.91 -4.04 11.08
N LEU A 106 -8.11 -4.94 10.12
CA LEU A 106 -7.42 -6.24 10.10
C LEU A 106 -5.89 -6.12 9.95
N LEU A 107 -5.38 -5.04 9.34
CA LEU A 107 -3.96 -4.81 9.12
C LEU A 107 -3.28 -4.11 10.29
N VAL A 108 -3.94 -3.12 10.88
CA VAL A 108 -3.37 -2.31 11.96
C VAL A 108 -3.53 -2.99 13.32
N GLY A 109 -4.55 -3.86 13.47
CA GLY A 109 -5.01 -4.29 14.80
C GLY A 109 -5.79 -3.14 15.45
N ASP A 110 -6.81 -3.47 16.25
CA ASP A 110 -7.50 -2.47 17.07
C ASP A 110 -6.55 -1.81 18.08
#